data_AF-A0A945CUR2-F1
#
_entry.id   AF-A0A945CUR2-F1
#
_cell.length_a   1.000
_cell.length_b   1.000
_cell.length_c   1.000
_cell.angle_alpha   90.00
_cell.angle_beta   90.00
_cell.angle_gamma   90.00
#
_symmetry.space_group_name_H-M   'P 1'
#
loop_
_entity.id
_entity.type
_entity.pdbx_description
1 polymer ?
#
loop_
_entity_poly.entity_id
_entity_poly.type
_entity_poly.pdbx_seq_one_letter_code
_entity_poly.pdbx_strand_id
1 'polypeptide(L)'
;MAKNRILFVDDEPDLLEGIERMLFRERKRWQMKFAQGGQQALAAIAEKPFDVVVADMRMPGMDGVQFLQEVQNKTPDTVRMMLTGNTDQETAIKAVNTGNVFRFMNKPVERETLIAMIEAGIEQYRLITAEKELLTGTLSGSVRLLTELLSISDSDNFSHAVWLRDSVRAIAQGLRIPNAWEVAVAGMLSRIGYVTLPSELAAKARERRDLSKEEQQIVAKLPEVGHRLLSRIPRLENVAQIILYQDKNFNGTGFPEDKVAEKEIPLGARIIKILNDLSHLSKTEMSQYKLLKVMKERRGSYDPELLEQVFPLFNSPHTSEQINSDNAEGVPVRKLRVGDKVVANIESQDGQIVVAAGNRISPTFMEKIEVTASLKGIKEPVYIEKTGPARQEEAKA
;
A
#
# COMPACT_ATOMS: atom_id res chain seq x y z
N MET A 1 -4.83 23.67 -14.38
CA MET A 1 -5.14 22.22 -14.48
C MET A 1 -4.12 21.56 -15.38
N ALA A 2 -3.70 20.33 -15.06
CA ALA A 2 -2.85 19.55 -15.95
C ALA A 2 -3.59 19.25 -17.25
N LYS A 3 -2.89 19.28 -18.40
CA LYS A 3 -3.50 18.98 -19.71
C LYS A 3 -3.69 17.48 -19.85
N ASN A 4 -4.82 17.06 -20.42
CA ASN A 4 -5.05 15.66 -20.73
C ASN A 4 -4.10 15.18 -21.83
N ARG A 5 -3.57 13.96 -21.68
CA ARG A 5 -2.59 13.40 -22.62
C ARG A 5 -3.27 12.47 -23.59
N ILE A 6 -3.16 12.77 -24.89
CA ILE A 6 -3.77 11.98 -25.96
C ILE A 6 -2.68 11.49 -26.90
N LEU A 7 -2.73 10.21 -27.24
CA LEU A 7 -1.84 9.60 -28.22
C LEU A 7 -2.64 9.21 -29.46
N PHE A 8 -2.21 9.70 -30.62
CA PHE A 8 -2.72 9.26 -31.93
C PHE A 8 -1.69 8.34 -32.57
N VAL A 9 -2.17 7.22 -33.11
CA VAL A 9 -1.31 6.19 -33.71
C VAL A 9 -1.86 5.82 -35.07
N ASP A 10 -1.04 5.96 -36.11
CA ASP A 10 -1.36 5.64 -37.49
C ASP A 10 -0.03 5.45 -38.24
N ASP A 11 0.06 4.57 -39.23
CA ASP A 11 1.29 4.40 -40.02
C ASP A 11 1.41 5.42 -41.17
N GLU A 12 0.34 6.13 -41.51
CA GLU A 12 0.34 7.19 -42.53
C GLU A 12 0.68 8.57 -41.91
N PRO A 13 1.86 9.15 -42.22
CA PRO A 13 2.27 10.44 -41.65
C PRO A 13 1.32 11.59 -42.04
N ASP A 14 0.80 11.58 -43.27
CA ASP A 14 -0.10 12.61 -43.79
C ASP A 14 -1.42 12.66 -43.00
N LEU A 15 -1.93 11.50 -42.54
CA LEU A 15 -3.13 11.45 -41.73
C LEU A 15 -2.88 12.03 -40.33
N LEU A 16 -1.75 11.68 -39.71
CA LEU A 16 -1.36 12.22 -38.41
C LEU A 16 -1.21 13.75 -38.47
N GLU A 17 -0.56 14.26 -39.51
CA GLU A 17 -0.46 15.71 -39.75
C GLU A 17 -1.83 16.34 -39.97
N GLY A 18 -2.74 15.66 -40.69
CA GLY A 18 -4.11 16.09 -40.88
C GLY A 18 -4.86 16.24 -39.56
N ILE A 19 -4.79 15.22 -38.69
CA ILE A 19 -5.39 15.25 -37.34
C ILE A 19 -4.74 16.35 -36.50
N GLU A 20 -3.42 16.49 -36.55
CA GLU A 20 -2.68 17.52 -35.82
C GLU A 20 -3.13 18.94 -36.19
N ARG A 21 -3.33 19.20 -37.49
CA ARG A 21 -3.85 20.49 -38.00
C ARG A 21 -5.31 20.68 -37.58
N MET A 22 -6.13 19.65 -37.71
CA MET A 22 -7.56 19.67 -37.36
C MET A 22 -7.79 20.00 -35.87
N LEU A 23 -6.94 19.47 -35.00
CA LEU A 23 -7.01 19.65 -33.53
C LEU A 23 -6.12 20.78 -33.00
N PHE A 24 -5.54 21.61 -33.88
CA PHE A 24 -4.60 22.67 -33.48
C PHE A 24 -5.13 23.58 -32.35
N ARG A 25 -6.42 23.95 -32.40
CA ARG A 25 -7.06 24.80 -31.39
C ARG A 25 -7.17 24.14 -30.01
N GLU A 26 -7.17 22.81 -29.95
CA GLU A 26 -7.32 22.04 -28.71
C GLU A 26 -5.98 21.85 -27.97
N ARG A 27 -4.84 22.25 -28.54
CA ARG A 27 -3.50 22.19 -27.89
C ARG A 27 -3.41 22.95 -26.56
N LYS A 28 -4.34 23.87 -26.31
CA LYS A 28 -4.47 24.57 -25.01
C LYS A 28 -5.04 23.63 -23.93
N ARG A 29 -5.89 22.69 -24.30
CA ARG A 29 -6.59 21.75 -23.40
C ARG A 29 -5.87 20.40 -23.32
N TRP A 30 -5.32 19.95 -24.45
CA TRP A 30 -4.73 18.61 -24.58
C TRP A 30 -3.24 18.68 -24.92
N GLN A 31 -2.49 17.76 -24.33
CA GLN A 31 -1.13 17.42 -24.73
C GLN A 31 -1.20 16.21 -25.68
N MET A 32 -1.13 16.48 -26.97
CA MET A 32 -1.22 15.46 -28.02
C MET A 32 0.18 14.97 -28.41
N LYS A 33 0.34 13.66 -28.60
CA LYS A 33 1.51 13.02 -29.21
C LYS A 33 1.03 12.18 -30.40
N PHE A 34 1.84 12.09 -31.44
CA PHE A 34 1.53 11.37 -32.67
C PHE A 34 2.65 10.33 -32.89
N ALA A 35 2.26 9.10 -33.22
CA ALA A 35 3.18 7.98 -33.42
C ALA A 35 2.88 7.26 -34.72
N GLN A 36 3.93 7.03 -35.52
CA GLN A 36 3.91 6.34 -36.81
C GLN A 36 3.91 4.82 -36.60
N GLY A 37 2.83 4.29 -36.03
CA GLY A 37 2.63 2.86 -35.78
C GLY A 37 2.82 2.40 -34.33
N GLY A 38 2.41 1.14 -34.07
CA GLY A 38 2.29 0.57 -32.72
C GLY A 38 3.59 0.55 -31.92
N GLN A 39 4.74 0.28 -32.54
CA GLN A 39 6.01 0.17 -31.82
C GLN A 39 6.51 1.52 -31.27
N GLN A 40 6.40 2.60 -32.05
CA GLN A 40 6.71 3.95 -31.58
C GLN A 40 5.72 4.40 -30.50
N ALA A 41 4.45 4.03 -30.64
CA ALA A 41 3.42 4.32 -29.66
C ALA A 41 3.69 3.62 -28.30
N LEU A 42 4.08 2.34 -28.31
CA LEU A 42 4.44 1.60 -27.09
C LEU A 42 5.67 2.18 -26.40
N ALA A 43 6.67 2.65 -27.16
CA ALA A 43 7.82 3.36 -26.59
C ALA A 43 7.39 4.66 -25.88
N ALA A 44 6.49 5.42 -26.51
CA ALA A 44 5.94 6.64 -25.90
C ALA A 44 5.11 6.37 -24.64
N ILE A 45 4.35 5.26 -24.60
CA ILE A 45 3.57 4.85 -23.43
C ILE A 45 4.50 4.44 -22.27
N ALA A 46 5.60 3.75 -22.57
CA ALA A 46 6.59 3.34 -21.58
C ALA A 46 7.28 4.52 -20.87
N GLU A 47 7.48 5.65 -21.57
CA GLU A 47 7.99 6.88 -20.95
C GLU A 47 6.99 7.46 -19.94
N LYS A 48 5.71 7.57 -20.35
CA LYS A 48 4.65 8.11 -19.50
C LYS A 48 3.26 7.71 -20.04
N PRO A 49 2.32 7.22 -19.20
CA PRO A 49 0.97 6.82 -19.61
C PRO A 49 0.12 7.94 -20.19
N PHE A 50 -0.79 7.60 -21.11
CA PHE A 50 -1.75 8.52 -21.72
C PHE A 50 -3.16 8.30 -21.16
N ASP A 51 -3.99 9.34 -21.21
CA ASP A 51 -5.39 9.27 -20.75
C ASP A 51 -6.24 8.56 -21.82
N VAL A 52 -6.01 8.93 -23.09
CA VAL A 52 -6.69 8.39 -24.26
C VAL A 52 -5.68 8.02 -25.34
N VAL A 53 -5.87 6.86 -25.96
CA VAL A 53 -5.15 6.41 -27.14
C VAL A 53 -6.17 6.22 -28.27
N VAL A 54 -5.89 6.81 -29.43
CA VAL A 54 -6.66 6.64 -30.67
C VAL A 54 -5.74 5.99 -31.68
N ALA A 55 -6.01 4.74 -32.05
CA ALA A 55 -5.17 3.98 -32.97
C ALA A 55 -5.92 3.65 -34.26
N ASP A 56 -5.21 3.65 -35.38
CA ASP A 56 -5.71 3.04 -36.60
C ASP A 56 -5.79 1.51 -36.47
N MET A 57 -6.69 0.93 -37.25
CA MET A 57 -6.83 -0.52 -37.35
C MET A 57 -5.71 -1.18 -38.15
N ARG A 58 -5.33 -0.62 -39.31
CA ARG A 58 -4.46 -1.26 -40.30
C ARG A 58 -3.08 -0.63 -40.30
N MET A 59 -2.21 -1.14 -39.43
CA MET A 59 -0.80 -0.72 -39.38
C MET A 59 0.13 -1.90 -39.73
N PRO A 60 1.17 -1.70 -40.56
CA PRO A 60 2.16 -2.72 -40.87
C PRO A 60 2.87 -3.25 -39.62
N GLY A 61 3.07 -4.56 -39.56
CA GLY A 61 3.82 -5.24 -38.50
C GLY A 61 3.00 -5.50 -37.22
N MET A 62 2.39 -4.46 -36.65
CA MET A 62 1.51 -4.55 -35.48
C MET A 62 0.22 -3.79 -35.76
N ASP A 63 -0.89 -4.49 -35.88
CA ASP A 63 -2.19 -3.88 -36.15
C ASP A 63 -2.77 -3.16 -34.90
N GLY A 64 -3.86 -2.42 -35.11
CA GLY A 64 -4.51 -1.66 -34.04
C GLY A 64 -5.02 -2.54 -32.89
N VAL A 65 -5.47 -3.76 -33.16
CA VAL A 65 -5.99 -4.67 -32.12
C VAL A 65 -4.84 -5.17 -31.24
N GLN A 66 -3.78 -5.67 -31.86
CA GLN A 66 -2.57 -6.13 -31.18
C GLN A 66 -1.96 -5.01 -30.34
N PHE A 67 -1.87 -3.80 -30.91
CA PHE A 67 -1.38 -2.64 -30.19
C PHE A 67 -2.25 -2.31 -28.97
N LEU A 68 -3.58 -2.21 -29.12
CA LEU A 68 -4.46 -1.86 -28.00
C LEU A 68 -4.50 -2.95 -26.91
N GLN A 69 -4.26 -4.22 -27.26
CA GLN A 69 -4.08 -5.30 -26.29
C GLN A 69 -2.79 -5.14 -25.47
N GLU A 70 -1.69 -4.72 -26.10
CA GLU A 70 -0.47 -4.34 -25.37
C GLU A 70 -0.70 -3.12 -24.47
N VAL A 71 -1.47 -2.13 -24.93
CA VAL A 71 -1.85 -0.98 -24.10
C VAL A 71 -2.67 -1.43 -22.88
N GLN A 72 -3.60 -2.38 -23.05
CA GLN A 72 -4.37 -2.93 -21.94
C GLN A 72 -3.48 -3.61 -20.88
N ASN A 73 -2.45 -4.34 -21.32
CA ASN A 73 -1.54 -5.04 -20.40
C ASN A 73 -0.61 -4.08 -19.66
N LYS A 74 -0.11 -3.04 -20.34
CA LYS A 74 0.89 -2.10 -19.77
C LYS A 74 0.26 -0.95 -18.99
N THR A 75 -0.83 -0.41 -19.51
CA THR A 75 -1.55 0.75 -18.95
C THR A 75 -3.05 0.49 -19.02
N PRO A 76 -3.58 -0.40 -18.15
CA PRO A 76 -4.97 -0.86 -18.21
C PRO A 76 -5.98 0.28 -18.08
N ASP A 77 -5.63 1.32 -17.33
CA ASP A 77 -6.47 2.49 -17.06
C ASP A 77 -6.64 3.41 -18.28
N THR A 78 -5.72 3.36 -19.26
CA THR A 78 -5.78 4.18 -20.48
C THR A 78 -7.00 3.83 -21.32
N VAL A 79 -7.77 4.84 -21.73
CA VAL A 79 -8.94 4.63 -22.59
C VAL A 79 -8.49 4.41 -24.03
N ARG A 80 -8.89 3.28 -24.59
CA ARG A 80 -8.50 2.80 -25.91
C ARG A 80 -9.62 3.07 -26.91
N MET A 81 -9.31 3.76 -28.00
CA MET A 81 -10.22 4.04 -29.11
C MET A 81 -9.58 3.62 -30.42
N MET A 82 -10.43 3.30 -31.41
CA MET A 82 -9.99 2.86 -32.71
C MET A 82 -10.61 3.68 -33.84
N LEU A 83 -9.80 4.02 -34.83
CA LEU A 83 -10.22 4.53 -36.12
C LEU A 83 -10.21 3.38 -37.13
N THR A 84 -11.31 3.19 -37.86
CA THR A 84 -11.49 2.07 -38.81
C THR A 84 -11.99 2.57 -40.16
N GLY A 85 -11.65 1.89 -41.25
CA GLY A 85 -12.35 2.04 -42.53
C GLY A 85 -13.69 1.30 -42.54
N ASN A 86 -14.61 1.68 -43.44
CA ASN A 86 -15.94 1.04 -43.56
C ASN A 86 -15.88 -0.47 -43.80
N THR A 87 -14.82 -0.99 -44.44
CA THR A 87 -14.63 -2.42 -44.70
C THR A 87 -14.12 -3.21 -43.49
N ASP A 88 -13.68 -2.54 -42.43
CA ASP A 88 -13.03 -3.17 -41.28
C ASP A 88 -13.93 -3.27 -40.04
N GLN A 89 -15.09 -2.61 -40.05
CA GLN A 89 -15.91 -2.42 -38.86
C GLN A 89 -16.44 -3.73 -38.26
N GLU A 90 -16.93 -4.67 -39.09
CA GLU A 90 -17.40 -5.98 -38.59
C GLU A 90 -16.26 -6.86 -38.06
N THR A 91 -15.09 -6.81 -38.70
CA THR A 91 -13.89 -7.56 -38.29
C THR A 91 -13.32 -6.97 -36.99
N ALA A 92 -13.31 -5.65 -36.87
CA ALA A 92 -12.87 -4.94 -35.68
C ALA A 92 -13.76 -5.25 -34.46
N ILE A 93 -15.09 -5.22 -34.60
CA ILE A 93 -16.01 -5.55 -33.50
C ILE A 93 -15.78 -6.98 -32.98
N LYS A 94 -15.52 -7.94 -33.88
CA LYS A 94 -15.29 -9.35 -33.51
C LYS A 94 -13.93 -9.59 -32.84
N ALA A 95 -12.87 -8.92 -33.28
CA ALA A 95 -11.52 -9.10 -32.74
C ALA A 95 -11.30 -8.41 -31.37
N VAL A 96 -12.09 -7.38 -31.09
CA VAL A 96 -11.81 -6.41 -30.02
C VAL A 96 -12.46 -6.71 -28.68
N ASN A 97 -13.37 -7.69 -28.59
CA ASN A 97 -13.86 -8.16 -27.28
C ASN A 97 -12.72 -8.60 -26.33
N THR A 98 -11.53 -8.87 -26.87
CA THR A 98 -10.31 -9.21 -26.12
C THR A 98 -9.52 -7.98 -25.61
N GLY A 99 -9.67 -6.80 -26.23
CA GLY A 99 -8.84 -5.60 -25.97
C GLY A 99 -9.53 -4.46 -25.21
N ASN A 100 -10.80 -4.62 -24.82
CA ASN A 100 -11.61 -3.61 -24.13
C ASN A 100 -11.49 -2.20 -24.74
N VAL A 101 -11.78 -2.09 -26.04
CA VAL A 101 -11.86 -0.79 -26.73
C VAL A 101 -13.15 -0.09 -26.34
N PHE A 102 -13.03 1.17 -25.97
CA PHE A 102 -14.15 1.98 -25.51
C PHE A 102 -15.04 2.46 -26.66
N ARG A 103 -14.43 2.88 -27.78
CA ARG A 103 -15.15 3.44 -28.94
C ARG A 103 -14.45 3.13 -30.26
N PHE A 104 -15.27 2.96 -31.30
CA PHE A 104 -14.86 2.89 -32.70
C PHE A 104 -15.34 4.12 -33.45
N MET A 105 -14.54 4.60 -34.38
CA MET A 105 -14.83 5.75 -35.24
C MET A 105 -14.50 5.39 -36.69
N ASN A 106 -15.38 5.75 -37.62
CA ASN A 106 -15.13 5.52 -39.04
C ASN A 106 -14.27 6.65 -39.63
N LYS A 107 -13.33 6.28 -40.50
CA LYS A 107 -12.59 7.21 -41.36
C LYS A 107 -13.40 7.48 -42.64
N PRO A 108 -13.47 8.75 -43.11
CA PRO A 108 -12.92 9.96 -42.50
C PRO A 108 -13.74 10.42 -41.29
N VAL A 109 -13.07 10.96 -40.27
CA VAL A 109 -13.71 11.50 -39.06
C VAL A 109 -13.77 13.03 -39.12
N GLU A 110 -14.95 13.59 -38.89
CA GLU A 110 -15.13 15.04 -38.81
C GLU A 110 -14.55 15.59 -37.51
N ARG A 111 -14.10 16.86 -37.55
CA ARG A 111 -13.45 17.53 -36.43
C ARG A 111 -14.27 17.50 -35.15
N GLU A 112 -15.54 17.90 -35.25
CA GLU A 112 -16.45 18.01 -34.11
C GLU A 112 -16.72 16.62 -33.50
N THR A 113 -16.83 15.59 -34.35
CA THR A 113 -16.99 14.20 -33.92
C THR A 113 -15.76 13.68 -33.19
N LEU A 114 -14.55 13.91 -33.73
CA LEU A 114 -13.32 13.48 -33.07
C LEU A 114 -13.14 14.15 -31.71
N ILE A 115 -13.44 15.45 -31.61
CA ILE A 115 -13.37 16.20 -30.36
C ILE A 115 -14.34 15.62 -29.33
N ALA A 116 -15.61 15.41 -29.70
CA ALA A 116 -16.61 14.87 -28.79
C ALA A 116 -16.24 13.46 -28.28
N MET A 117 -15.66 12.63 -29.15
CA MET A 117 -15.23 11.27 -28.77
C MET A 117 -14.03 11.29 -27.83
N ILE A 118 -13.04 12.14 -28.10
CA ILE A 118 -11.91 12.36 -27.20
C ILE A 118 -12.39 12.84 -25.82
N GLU A 119 -13.31 13.79 -25.77
CA GLU A 119 -13.88 14.28 -24.51
C GLU A 119 -14.59 13.17 -23.73
N ALA A 120 -15.39 12.35 -24.41
CA ALA A 120 -16.01 11.18 -23.80
C ALA A 120 -14.97 10.18 -23.28
N GLY A 121 -13.84 9.99 -23.99
CA GLY A 121 -12.74 9.16 -23.54
C GLY A 121 -12.01 9.71 -22.32
N ILE A 122 -11.79 11.01 -22.28
CA ILE A 122 -11.19 11.69 -21.12
C ILE A 122 -12.09 11.54 -19.90
N GLU A 123 -13.41 11.70 -20.07
CA GLU A 123 -14.34 11.51 -18.97
C GLU A 123 -14.38 10.04 -18.51
N GLN A 124 -14.35 9.08 -19.44
CA GLN A 124 -14.24 7.67 -19.07
C GLN A 124 -12.94 7.37 -18.32
N TYR A 125 -11.82 7.94 -18.75
CA TYR A 125 -10.54 7.81 -18.04
C TYR A 125 -10.65 8.37 -16.63
N ARG A 126 -11.26 9.55 -16.48
CA ARG A 126 -11.52 10.19 -15.19
C ARG A 126 -12.38 9.32 -14.28
N LEU A 127 -13.39 8.64 -14.80
CA LEU A 127 -14.24 7.73 -14.01
C LEU A 127 -13.44 6.52 -13.52
N ILE A 128 -12.66 5.88 -14.41
CA ILE A 128 -11.80 4.73 -14.08
C ILE A 128 -10.77 5.10 -12.99
N THR A 129 -10.11 6.25 -13.14
CA THR A 129 -9.10 6.70 -12.18
C THR A 129 -9.72 7.20 -10.88
N ALA A 130 -10.85 7.92 -10.92
CA ALA A 130 -11.54 8.39 -9.73
C ALA A 130 -12.06 7.23 -8.87
N GLU A 131 -12.61 6.17 -9.47
CA GLU A 131 -12.99 4.96 -8.74
C GLU A 131 -11.78 4.36 -8.01
N LYS A 132 -10.64 4.24 -8.71
CA LYS A 132 -9.41 3.70 -8.15
C LYS A 132 -8.83 4.59 -7.04
N GLU A 133 -8.87 5.91 -7.20
CA GLU A 133 -8.44 6.88 -6.20
C GLU A 133 -9.34 6.85 -4.97
N LEU A 134 -10.66 6.85 -5.15
CA LEU A 134 -11.63 6.72 -4.06
C LEU A 134 -11.44 5.41 -3.31
N LEU A 135 -11.33 4.27 -4.01
CA LEU A 135 -11.08 2.97 -3.38
C LEU A 135 -9.76 2.95 -2.62
N THR A 136 -8.70 3.59 -3.14
CA THR A 136 -7.39 3.65 -2.47
C THR A 136 -7.43 4.58 -1.24
N GLY A 137 -8.11 5.71 -1.35
CA GLY A 137 -8.32 6.67 -0.27
C GLY A 137 -9.18 6.08 0.85
N THR A 138 -10.32 5.48 0.52
CA THR A 138 -11.21 4.79 1.46
C THR A 138 -10.48 3.63 2.14
N LEU A 139 -9.76 2.79 1.39
CA LEU A 139 -9.00 1.68 1.97
C LEU A 139 -7.94 2.17 2.95
N SER A 140 -7.18 3.20 2.57
CA SER A 140 -6.16 3.79 3.45
C SER A 140 -6.78 4.41 4.71
N GLY A 141 -7.94 5.05 4.56
CA GLY A 141 -8.72 5.57 5.69
C GLY A 141 -9.23 4.48 6.62
N SER A 142 -9.80 3.41 6.08
CA SER A 142 -10.29 2.25 6.85
C SER A 142 -9.16 1.54 7.59
N VAL A 143 -8.01 1.30 6.94
CA VAL A 143 -6.83 0.71 7.59
C VAL A 143 -6.32 1.60 8.71
N ARG A 144 -6.29 2.93 8.50
CA ARG A 144 -5.90 3.88 9.55
C ARG A 144 -6.85 3.79 10.75
N LEU A 145 -8.16 3.81 10.53
CA LEU A 145 -9.15 3.68 11.61
C LEU A 145 -9.03 2.34 12.36
N LEU A 146 -8.87 1.22 11.65
CA LEU A 146 -8.66 -0.09 12.27
C LEU A 146 -7.41 -0.10 13.15
N THR A 147 -6.32 0.49 12.66
CA THR A 147 -5.08 0.61 13.43
C THR A 147 -5.29 1.51 14.64
N GLU A 148 -5.94 2.66 14.49
CA GLU A 148 -6.25 3.58 15.59
C GLU A 148 -7.10 2.90 16.67
N LEU A 149 -8.13 2.13 16.30
CA LEU A 149 -8.96 1.37 17.25
C LEU A 149 -8.15 0.31 18.00
N LEU A 150 -7.28 -0.43 17.31
CA LEU A 150 -6.35 -1.35 17.96
C LEU A 150 -5.43 -0.62 18.95
N SER A 151 -5.06 0.62 18.63
CA SER A 151 -4.20 1.47 19.47
C SER A 151 -4.89 2.01 20.72
N ILE A 152 -6.21 2.15 20.65
CA ILE A 152 -7.05 2.57 21.78
C ILE A 152 -7.32 1.38 22.69
N SER A 153 -7.51 0.18 22.12
CA SER A 153 -7.82 -1.03 22.88
C SER A 153 -6.69 -1.47 23.82
N ASP A 154 -5.42 -1.29 23.42
CA ASP A 154 -4.27 -1.65 24.24
C ASP A 154 -2.98 -0.92 23.78
N SER A 155 -2.26 -0.30 24.72
CA SER A 155 -1.01 0.44 24.46
C SER A 155 0.14 -0.44 23.94
N ASP A 156 0.16 -1.72 24.30
CA ASP A 156 1.23 -2.64 23.89
C ASP A 156 1.03 -3.16 22.46
N ASN A 157 -0.23 -3.37 22.07
CA ASN A 157 -0.56 -3.69 20.68
C ASN A 157 -0.18 -2.55 19.74
N PHE A 158 -0.33 -1.31 20.20
CA PHE A 158 0.02 -0.13 19.42
C PHE A 158 1.52 -0.05 19.12
N SER A 159 2.34 -0.12 20.17
CA SER A 159 3.80 0.00 20.05
C SER A 159 4.36 -1.08 19.13
N HIS A 160 3.84 -2.30 19.22
CA HIS A 160 4.21 -3.40 18.34
C HIS A 160 3.80 -3.18 16.88
N ALA A 161 2.59 -2.70 16.63
CA ALA A 161 2.08 -2.44 15.28
C ALA A 161 2.88 -1.34 14.55
N VAL A 162 3.21 -0.26 15.27
CA VAL A 162 4.04 0.84 14.77
C VAL A 162 5.45 0.35 14.46
N TRP A 163 6.06 -0.38 15.40
CA TRP A 163 7.39 -0.94 15.22
C TRP A 163 7.47 -1.90 14.02
N LEU A 164 6.47 -2.79 13.86
CA LEU A 164 6.39 -3.69 12.72
C LEU A 164 6.31 -2.94 11.40
N ARG A 165 5.46 -1.91 11.31
CA ARG A 165 5.33 -1.07 10.11
C ARG A 165 6.67 -0.48 9.69
N ASP A 166 7.40 0.11 10.62
CA ASP A 166 8.64 0.83 10.32
C ASP A 166 9.79 -0.15 10.03
N SER A 167 9.84 -1.28 10.73
CA SER A 167 10.78 -2.38 10.42
C SER A 167 10.53 -2.97 9.03
N VAL A 168 9.26 -3.24 8.68
CA VAL A 168 8.88 -3.74 7.35
C VAL A 168 9.25 -2.74 6.27
N ARG A 169 9.04 -1.44 6.48
CA ARG A 169 9.42 -0.40 5.52
C ARG A 169 10.93 -0.38 5.26
N ALA A 170 11.76 -0.47 6.30
CA ALA A 170 13.20 -0.55 6.16
C ALA A 170 13.64 -1.80 5.37
N ILE A 171 13.07 -2.96 5.69
CA ILE A 171 13.33 -4.23 5.00
C ILE A 171 12.89 -4.16 3.54
N ALA A 172 11.70 -3.63 3.27
CA ALA A 172 11.16 -3.55 1.93
C ALA A 172 11.97 -2.64 1.01
N GLN A 173 12.53 -1.55 1.55
CA GLN A 173 13.47 -0.70 0.81
C GLN A 173 14.78 -1.43 0.50
N GLY A 174 15.36 -2.13 1.49
CA GLY A 174 16.59 -2.90 1.31
C GLY A 174 16.45 -4.04 0.29
N LEU A 175 15.30 -4.73 0.31
CA LEU A 175 15.05 -5.93 -0.52
C LEU A 175 14.26 -5.67 -1.79
N ARG A 176 13.87 -4.41 -2.06
CA ARG A 176 13.05 -4.01 -3.23
C ARG A 176 11.77 -4.85 -3.38
N ILE A 177 11.08 -5.07 -2.26
CA ILE A 177 9.87 -5.92 -2.23
C ILE A 177 8.74 -5.23 -3.01
N PRO A 178 8.15 -5.91 -4.02
CA PRO A 178 6.96 -5.39 -4.70
C PRO A 178 5.78 -5.34 -3.73
N ASN A 179 4.90 -4.33 -3.88
CA ASN A 179 3.73 -4.15 -3.00
C ASN A 179 4.06 -4.11 -1.50
N ALA A 180 5.19 -3.51 -1.12
CA ALA A 180 5.64 -3.34 0.27
C ALA A 180 4.56 -2.81 1.23
N TRP A 181 3.59 -2.04 0.71
CA TRP A 181 2.47 -1.53 1.47
C TRP A 181 1.59 -2.66 2.07
N GLU A 182 1.39 -3.78 1.35
CA GLU A 182 0.58 -4.92 1.83
C GLU A 182 1.23 -5.55 3.07
N VAL A 183 2.55 -5.73 3.04
CA VAL A 183 3.31 -6.29 4.16
C VAL A 183 3.28 -5.34 5.36
N ALA A 184 3.38 -4.04 5.12
CA ALA A 184 3.33 -3.04 6.20
C ALA A 184 1.96 -3.03 6.88
N VAL A 185 0.88 -3.06 6.10
CA VAL A 185 -0.50 -3.14 6.62
C VAL A 185 -0.72 -4.47 7.36
N ALA A 186 -0.26 -5.59 6.81
CA ALA A 186 -0.34 -6.89 7.47
C ALA A 186 0.42 -6.91 8.81
N GLY A 187 1.58 -6.25 8.88
CA GLY A 187 2.32 -6.07 10.13
C GLY A 187 1.52 -5.30 11.17
N MET A 188 0.91 -4.17 10.78
CA MET A 188 0.09 -3.35 11.68
C MET A 188 -1.15 -4.09 12.19
N LEU A 189 -1.76 -4.92 11.35
CA LEU A 189 -2.98 -5.67 11.66
C LEU A 189 -2.72 -7.12 12.13
N SER A 190 -1.46 -7.54 12.23
CA SER A 190 -1.04 -8.91 12.59
C SER A 190 -1.66 -9.43 13.88
N ARG A 191 -1.95 -8.53 14.82
CA ARG A 191 -2.56 -8.83 16.12
C ARG A 191 -4.05 -8.52 16.22
N ILE A 192 -4.73 -8.20 15.10
CA ILE A 192 -6.17 -7.85 15.13
C ILE A 192 -7.03 -8.94 15.78
N GLY A 193 -6.64 -10.22 15.66
CA GLY A 193 -7.36 -11.34 16.29
C GLY A 193 -7.37 -11.29 17.83
N TYR A 194 -6.39 -10.64 18.46
CA TYR A 194 -6.28 -10.58 19.93
C TYR A 194 -7.46 -9.85 20.58
N VAL A 195 -8.21 -9.03 19.82
CA VAL A 195 -9.44 -8.37 20.30
C VAL A 195 -10.52 -9.38 20.72
N THR A 196 -10.42 -10.63 20.28
CA THR A 196 -11.37 -11.69 20.65
C THR A 196 -11.02 -12.40 21.96
N LEU A 197 -9.86 -12.12 22.54
CA LEU A 197 -9.40 -12.75 23.77
C LEU A 197 -9.84 -11.95 25.01
N PRO A 198 -10.11 -12.63 26.14
CA PRO A 198 -10.15 -11.99 27.45
C PRO A 198 -8.81 -11.31 27.79
N SER A 199 -8.85 -10.25 28.60
CA SER A 199 -7.67 -9.43 28.97
C SER A 199 -6.51 -10.25 29.53
N GLU A 200 -6.80 -11.23 30.39
CA GLU A 200 -5.77 -12.05 31.06
C GLU A 200 -5.07 -12.97 30.06
N LEU A 201 -5.83 -13.59 29.15
CA LEU A 201 -5.29 -14.46 28.12
C LEU A 201 -4.54 -13.64 27.05
N ALA A 202 -5.04 -12.46 26.69
CA ALA A 202 -4.35 -11.55 25.77
C ALA A 202 -2.97 -11.15 26.32
N ALA A 203 -2.88 -10.82 27.62
CA ALA A 203 -1.61 -10.50 28.27
C ALA A 203 -0.63 -11.69 28.24
N LYS A 204 -1.07 -12.88 28.66
CA LYS A 204 -0.24 -14.11 28.60
C LYS A 204 0.24 -14.43 27.19
N ALA A 205 -0.66 -14.34 26.20
CA ALA A 205 -0.36 -14.64 24.80
C ALA A 205 0.73 -13.72 24.24
N ARG A 206 0.73 -12.43 24.61
CA ARG A 206 1.73 -11.46 24.18
C ARG A 206 3.12 -11.74 24.76
N GLU A 207 3.17 -12.14 26.03
CA GLU A 207 4.43 -12.48 26.67
C GLU A 207 4.96 -13.86 26.24
N ARG A 208 4.10 -14.67 25.62
CA ARG A 208 4.33 -16.10 25.35
C ARG A 208 4.78 -16.83 26.61
N ARG A 209 4.12 -16.55 27.74
CA ARG A 209 4.39 -17.15 29.05
C ARG A 209 3.12 -17.71 29.65
N ASP A 210 3.26 -18.81 30.38
CA ASP A 210 2.23 -19.41 31.24
C ASP A 210 0.88 -19.72 30.57
N LEU A 211 0.93 -20.14 29.29
CA LEU A 211 -0.25 -20.62 28.55
C LEU A 211 -0.47 -22.12 28.78
N SER A 212 -1.68 -22.50 29.19
CA SER A 212 -2.14 -23.90 29.20
C SER A 212 -2.18 -24.48 27.77
N LYS A 213 -2.30 -25.80 27.65
CA LYS A 213 -2.40 -26.44 26.32
C LYS A 213 -3.63 -25.96 25.55
N GLU A 214 -4.75 -25.74 26.25
CA GLU A 214 -5.99 -25.22 25.69
C GLU A 214 -5.81 -23.76 25.25
N GLU A 215 -5.18 -22.93 26.09
CA GLU A 215 -4.87 -21.53 25.76
C GLU A 215 -3.94 -21.44 24.52
N GLN A 216 -2.93 -22.31 24.41
CA GLN A 216 -2.04 -22.38 23.24
C GLN A 216 -2.80 -22.71 21.95
N GLN A 217 -3.76 -23.63 22.00
CA GLN A 217 -4.58 -23.98 20.83
C GLN A 217 -5.47 -22.82 20.39
N ILE A 218 -6.01 -22.05 21.33
CA ILE A 218 -6.81 -20.86 21.03
C ILE A 218 -5.92 -19.79 20.37
N VAL A 219 -4.76 -19.49 20.98
CA VAL A 219 -3.84 -18.47 20.48
C VAL A 219 -3.30 -18.82 19.09
N ALA A 220 -3.00 -20.09 18.83
CA ALA A 220 -2.49 -20.55 17.53
C ALA A 220 -3.48 -20.32 16.37
N LYS A 221 -4.78 -20.19 16.65
CA LYS A 221 -5.83 -19.95 15.65
C LYS A 221 -6.21 -18.48 15.49
N LEU A 222 -5.63 -17.55 16.26
CA LEU A 222 -5.88 -16.12 16.10
C LEU A 222 -5.58 -15.56 14.69
N PRO A 223 -4.56 -16.04 13.95
CA PRO A 223 -4.36 -15.65 12.56
C PRO A 223 -5.60 -15.87 11.68
N GLU A 224 -6.37 -16.93 11.93
CA GLU A 224 -7.61 -17.25 11.21
C GLU A 224 -8.69 -16.18 11.45
N VAL A 225 -8.80 -15.70 12.69
CA VAL A 225 -9.71 -14.61 13.04
C VAL A 225 -9.35 -13.35 12.26
N GLY A 226 -8.07 -12.97 12.25
CA GLY A 226 -7.60 -11.81 11.50
C GLY A 226 -7.84 -11.94 9.99
N HIS A 227 -7.54 -13.11 9.43
CA HIS A 227 -7.82 -13.42 8.04
C HIS A 227 -9.30 -13.24 7.70
N ARG A 228 -10.20 -13.83 8.49
CA ARG A 228 -11.66 -13.75 8.27
C ARG A 228 -12.23 -12.34 8.40
N LEU A 229 -11.64 -11.50 9.27
CA LEU A 229 -12.05 -10.09 9.42
C LEU A 229 -11.64 -9.27 8.19
N LEU A 230 -10.43 -9.48 7.68
CA LEU A 230 -9.89 -8.68 6.57
C LEU A 230 -10.31 -9.20 5.19
N SER A 231 -10.57 -10.49 5.03
CA SER A 231 -10.99 -11.08 3.74
C SER A 231 -12.32 -10.55 3.22
N ARG A 232 -13.08 -9.86 4.07
CA ARG A 232 -14.35 -9.17 3.71
C ARG A 232 -14.13 -7.78 3.12
N ILE A 233 -12.92 -7.24 3.22
CA ILE A 233 -12.57 -5.91 2.72
C ILE A 233 -11.88 -6.08 1.36
N PRO A 234 -12.46 -5.57 0.26
CA PRO A 234 -11.85 -5.64 -1.05
C PRO A 234 -10.42 -5.06 -1.05
N ARG A 235 -9.50 -5.72 -1.77
CA ARG A 235 -8.07 -5.37 -1.87
C ARG A 235 -7.22 -5.66 -0.62
N LEU A 236 -7.79 -6.28 0.41
CA LEU A 236 -7.03 -6.80 1.56
C LEU A 236 -6.85 -8.32 1.52
N GLU A 237 -7.12 -8.98 0.41
CA GLU A 237 -7.02 -10.44 0.28
C GLU A 237 -5.58 -10.91 0.51
N ASN A 238 -4.61 -10.24 -0.12
CA ASN A 238 -3.18 -10.51 0.09
C ASN A 238 -2.75 -10.23 1.54
N VAL A 239 -3.24 -9.13 2.13
CA VAL A 239 -2.97 -8.76 3.53
C VAL A 239 -3.53 -9.83 4.48
N ALA A 240 -4.76 -10.26 4.26
CA ALA A 240 -5.42 -11.32 5.02
C ALA A 240 -4.64 -12.65 4.89
N GLN A 241 -4.11 -12.95 3.70
CA GLN A 241 -3.30 -14.15 3.47
C GLN A 241 -1.96 -14.10 4.20
N ILE A 242 -1.30 -12.92 4.21
CA ILE A 242 -0.07 -12.70 4.98
C ILE A 242 -0.33 -12.94 6.46
N ILE A 243 -1.42 -12.38 7.00
CA ILE A 243 -1.78 -12.57 8.42
C ILE A 243 -2.07 -14.03 8.72
N LEU A 244 -2.81 -14.75 7.86
CA LEU A 244 -3.14 -16.16 8.09
C LEU A 244 -1.89 -17.03 8.30
N TYR A 245 -0.85 -16.81 7.50
CA TYR A 245 0.39 -17.59 7.54
C TYR A 245 1.48 -16.99 8.44
N GLN A 246 1.22 -15.90 9.18
CA GLN A 246 2.26 -15.15 9.89
C GLN A 246 3.04 -15.96 10.94
N ASP A 247 2.48 -17.06 11.43
CA ASP A 247 3.11 -17.94 12.43
C ASP A 247 3.56 -19.29 11.83
N LYS A 248 3.28 -19.55 10.54
CA LYS A 248 3.63 -20.80 9.85
C LYS A 248 5.15 -20.99 9.78
N ASN A 249 5.65 -22.17 10.12
CA ASN A 249 7.07 -22.46 10.00
C ASN A 249 7.47 -22.71 8.55
N PHE A 250 8.69 -22.31 8.19
CA PHE A 250 9.20 -22.48 6.83
C PHE A 250 9.17 -23.93 6.32
N ASN A 251 9.32 -24.92 7.20
CA ASN A 251 9.20 -26.34 6.86
C ASN A 251 7.75 -26.84 6.66
N GLY A 252 6.75 -25.95 6.69
CA GLY A 252 5.33 -26.31 6.53
C GLY A 252 4.63 -26.76 7.82
N THR A 253 5.32 -26.80 8.96
CA THR A 253 4.68 -27.08 10.26
C THR A 253 4.00 -25.84 10.86
N GLY A 254 3.11 -26.05 11.82
CA GLY A 254 2.35 -24.98 12.47
C GLY A 254 1.02 -24.69 11.77
N PHE A 255 0.37 -23.60 12.14
CA PHE A 255 -0.92 -23.20 11.62
C PHE A 255 -0.77 -22.27 10.39
N PRO A 256 -1.67 -22.35 9.39
CA PRO A 256 -2.73 -23.35 9.19
C PRO A 256 -2.19 -24.76 8.98
N GLU A 257 -2.98 -25.79 9.28
CA GLU A 257 -2.59 -27.20 9.08
C GLU A 257 -2.82 -27.64 7.62
N ASP A 258 -2.07 -27.01 6.71
CA ASP A 258 -2.10 -27.28 5.27
C ASP A 258 -0.70 -27.64 4.72
N LYS A 259 -0.64 -27.86 3.39
CA LYS A 259 0.58 -28.28 2.67
C LYS A 259 1.52 -27.13 2.33
N VAL A 260 1.13 -25.88 2.59
CA VAL A 260 1.92 -24.70 2.20
C VAL A 260 3.22 -24.68 2.99
N ALA A 261 4.34 -24.63 2.28
CA ALA A 261 5.67 -24.64 2.87
C ALA A 261 6.66 -23.78 2.08
N GLU A 262 7.81 -23.52 2.69
CA GLU A 262 8.96 -22.85 2.09
C GLU A 262 8.58 -21.52 1.42
N LYS A 263 8.85 -21.40 0.11
CA LYS A 263 8.61 -20.18 -0.68
C LYS A 263 7.15 -20.02 -1.10
N GLU A 264 6.30 -21.04 -0.94
CA GLU A 264 4.85 -20.93 -1.13
C GLU A 264 4.21 -20.09 -0.03
N ILE A 265 4.84 -20.01 1.14
CA ILE A 265 4.43 -19.10 2.21
C ILE A 265 4.63 -17.65 1.73
N PRO A 266 3.62 -16.78 1.83
CA PRO A 266 3.73 -15.39 1.41
C PRO A 266 4.97 -14.72 1.99
N LEU A 267 5.72 -13.98 1.16
CA LEU A 267 6.96 -13.32 1.59
C LEU A 267 6.72 -12.43 2.82
N GLY A 268 5.61 -11.69 2.84
CA GLY A 268 5.24 -10.86 3.99
C GLY A 268 5.04 -11.66 5.29
N ALA A 269 4.50 -12.88 5.21
CA ALA A 269 4.28 -13.73 6.38
C ALA A 269 5.62 -14.22 6.96
N ARG A 270 6.55 -14.62 6.09
CA ARG A 270 7.91 -15.00 6.49
C ARG A 270 8.66 -13.84 7.16
N ILE A 271 8.50 -12.61 6.65
CA ILE A 271 9.09 -11.41 7.26
C ILE A 271 8.48 -11.13 8.64
N ILE A 272 7.15 -11.11 8.74
CA ILE A 272 6.44 -10.83 10.00
C ILE A 272 6.80 -11.88 11.06
N LYS A 273 6.92 -13.15 10.70
CA LYS A 273 7.35 -14.21 11.61
C LYS A 273 8.73 -13.93 12.22
N ILE A 274 9.71 -13.61 11.37
CA ILE A 274 11.08 -13.26 11.80
C ILE A 274 11.04 -12.06 12.75
N LEU A 275 10.31 -11.00 12.38
CA LEU A 275 10.19 -9.80 13.20
C LEU A 275 9.50 -10.06 14.54
N ASN A 276 8.39 -10.80 14.57
CA ASN A 276 7.68 -11.13 15.80
C ASN A 276 8.56 -11.94 16.78
N ASP A 277 9.29 -12.92 16.25
CA ASP A 277 10.19 -13.73 17.07
C ASP A 277 11.43 -12.95 17.54
N LEU A 278 11.99 -12.08 16.69
CA LEU A 278 13.07 -11.17 17.09
C LEU A 278 12.64 -10.19 18.18
N SER A 279 11.46 -9.57 18.02
CA SER A 279 10.86 -8.69 19.01
C SER A 279 10.73 -9.39 20.37
N HIS A 280 10.21 -10.61 20.38
CA HIS A 280 10.06 -11.40 21.61
C HIS A 280 11.41 -11.76 22.24
N LEU A 281 12.37 -12.24 21.45
CA LEU A 281 13.69 -12.62 21.97
C LEU A 281 14.50 -11.41 22.44
N SER A 282 14.36 -10.25 21.79
CA SER A 282 15.09 -9.02 22.17
C SER A 282 14.69 -8.43 23.52
N LYS A 283 13.58 -8.88 24.12
CA LYS A 283 13.21 -8.53 25.51
C LYS A 283 14.17 -9.13 26.54
N THR A 284 14.91 -10.16 26.15
CA THR A 284 15.97 -10.72 26.99
C THR A 284 17.27 -9.96 26.74
N GLU A 285 18.10 -9.72 27.77
CA GLU A 285 19.40 -9.04 27.68
C GLU A 285 20.44 -9.89 26.90
N MET A 286 20.15 -10.19 25.63
CA MET A 286 20.97 -10.98 24.74
C MET A 286 21.64 -10.08 23.72
N SER A 287 22.93 -10.33 23.46
CA SER A 287 23.62 -9.66 22.35
C SER A 287 23.02 -10.07 21.00
N GLN A 288 23.08 -9.17 20.01
CA GLN A 288 22.59 -9.45 18.64
C GLN A 288 23.17 -10.74 18.06
N TYR A 289 24.47 -11.02 18.29
CA TYR A 289 25.09 -12.28 17.87
C TYR A 289 24.40 -13.52 18.47
N LYS A 290 24.07 -13.47 19.77
CA LYS A 290 23.40 -14.59 20.47
C LYS A 290 21.96 -14.76 20.00
N LEU A 291 21.26 -13.68 19.70
CA LEU A 291 19.91 -13.68 19.10
C LEU A 291 19.89 -14.42 17.76
N LEU A 292 20.78 -14.04 16.83
CA LEU A 292 20.87 -14.69 15.51
C LEU A 292 21.19 -16.18 15.65
N LYS A 293 22.10 -16.54 16.56
CA LYS A 293 22.46 -17.94 16.81
C LYS A 293 21.25 -18.76 17.27
N VAL A 294 20.49 -18.27 18.25
CA VAL A 294 19.27 -18.96 18.74
C VAL A 294 18.24 -19.12 17.63
N MET A 295 18.05 -18.11 16.78
CA MET A 295 17.13 -18.24 15.65
C MET A 295 17.59 -19.26 14.61
N LYS A 296 18.90 -19.33 14.32
CA LYS A 296 19.47 -20.33 13.42
C LYS A 296 19.37 -21.76 13.97
N GLU A 297 19.36 -21.94 15.29
CA GLU A 297 19.18 -23.24 15.93
C GLU A 297 17.74 -23.78 15.77
N ARG A 298 16.75 -22.91 15.54
CA ARG A 298 15.35 -23.29 15.25
C ARG A 298 15.18 -23.76 13.80
N ARG A 299 15.74 -24.94 13.50
CA ARG A 299 15.73 -25.53 12.15
C ARG A 299 14.30 -25.66 11.60
N GLY A 300 14.09 -25.14 10.40
CA GLY A 300 12.81 -25.20 9.70
C GLY A 300 11.79 -24.14 10.12
N SER A 301 12.09 -23.28 11.11
CA SER A 301 11.17 -22.20 11.50
C SER A 301 11.21 -21.02 10.53
N TYR A 302 12.39 -20.67 9.99
CA TYR A 302 12.59 -19.48 9.17
C TYR A 302 13.18 -19.82 7.81
N ASP A 303 12.90 -18.96 6.83
CA ASP A 303 13.61 -18.93 5.56
C ASP A 303 15.07 -18.48 5.82
N PRO A 304 16.09 -19.33 5.57
CA PRO A 304 17.47 -19.02 5.93
C PRO A 304 18.04 -17.82 5.17
N GLU A 305 17.70 -17.69 3.89
CA GLU A 305 18.17 -16.58 3.05
C GLU A 305 17.56 -15.27 3.52
N LEU A 306 16.27 -15.28 3.81
CA LEU A 306 15.55 -14.11 4.32
C LEU A 306 16.02 -13.71 5.73
N LEU A 307 16.31 -14.67 6.60
CA LEU A 307 16.78 -14.39 7.96
C LEU A 307 18.10 -13.62 7.96
N GLU A 308 19.07 -14.01 7.12
CA GLU A 308 20.36 -13.30 7.00
C GLU A 308 20.20 -11.90 6.42
N GLN A 309 19.18 -11.67 5.59
CA GLN A 309 18.89 -10.37 4.97
C GLN A 309 18.12 -9.43 5.91
N VAL A 310 17.18 -9.95 6.68
CA VAL A 310 16.35 -9.18 7.62
C VAL A 310 17.13 -8.82 8.88
N PHE A 311 17.98 -9.71 9.37
CA PHE A 311 18.65 -9.53 10.66
C PHE A 311 19.50 -8.25 10.76
N PRO A 312 20.31 -7.86 9.75
CA PRO A 312 21.08 -6.61 9.79
C PRO A 312 20.22 -5.35 9.79
N LEU A 313 18.96 -5.45 9.33
CA LEU A 313 17.99 -4.35 9.26
C LEU A 313 17.08 -4.29 10.49
N PHE A 314 17.25 -5.20 11.45
CA PHE A 314 16.46 -5.25 12.65
C PHE A 314 16.83 -4.14 13.63
N ASN A 315 15.87 -3.28 13.94
CA ASN A 315 15.93 -2.37 15.08
C ASN A 315 15.05 -2.93 16.19
N SER A 316 15.56 -3.04 17.43
CA SER A 316 14.76 -3.57 18.54
C SER A 316 13.60 -2.62 18.88
N PRO A 317 12.40 -3.14 19.20
CA PRO A 317 11.27 -2.33 19.65
C PRO A 317 11.54 -1.57 20.97
N HIS A 318 12.60 -1.93 21.69
CA HIS A 318 13.03 -1.33 22.96
C HIS A 318 14.27 -0.44 22.83
N THR A 319 14.94 -0.45 21.68
CA THR A 319 15.81 0.67 21.31
C THR A 319 14.87 1.82 21.02
N SER A 320 14.66 2.68 22.01
CA SER A 320 14.39 4.08 21.70
C SER A 320 15.36 4.43 20.57
N GLU A 321 14.83 4.76 19.38
CA GLU A 321 15.64 5.45 18.40
C GLU A 321 16.41 6.51 19.20
N GLN A 322 17.74 6.52 19.08
CA GLN A 322 18.48 7.71 19.44
C GLN A 322 17.85 8.80 18.59
N ILE A 323 16.90 9.51 19.20
CA ILE A 323 16.14 10.57 18.57
C ILE A 323 17.21 11.48 17.97
N ASN A 324 17.08 11.82 16.69
CA ASN A 324 17.77 12.97 16.14
C ASN A 324 17.33 14.18 16.97
N SER A 325 18.02 14.42 18.09
CA SER A 325 17.70 15.43 19.11
C SER A 325 17.65 16.83 18.50
N ASP A 326 18.30 16.99 17.35
CA ASP A 326 18.38 18.23 16.60
C ASP A 326 17.00 18.71 16.10
N ASN A 327 16.05 17.79 15.84
CA ASN A 327 14.73 18.09 15.27
C ASN A 327 13.54 17.86 16.22
N ALA A 328 13.76 17.69 17.52
CA ALA A 328 12.69 17.55 18.51
C ALA A 328 12.35 18.89 19.20
N GLU A 329 11.06 19.19 19.38
CA GLU A 329 10.55 20.30 20.18
C GLU A 329 9.74 19.75 21.36
N GLY A 330 10.10 20.16 22.58
CA GLY A 330 9.34 19.85 23.79
C GLY A 330 8.18 20.83 23.96
N VAL A 331 6.95 20.34 23.92
CA VAL A 331 5.72 21.11 24.09
C VAL A 331 4.90 20.59 25.28
N PRO A 332 4.23 21.47 26.04
CA PRO A 332 3.23 21.02 27.01
C PRO A 332 2.02 20.44 26.27
N VAL A 333 1.31 19.50 26.90
CA VAL A 333 0.15 18.79 26.34
C VAL A 333 -0.91 19.74 25.80
N ARG A 334 -1.17 20.85 26.51
CA ARG A 334 -2.09 21.92 26.08
C ARG A 334 -1.74 22.61 24.75
N LYS A 335 -0.51 22.43 24.25
CA LYS A 335 -0.05 22.98 22.96
C LYS A 335 -0.01 21.95 21.84
N LEU A 336 -0.30 20.67 22.13
CA LEU A 336 -0.43 19.64 21.10
C LEU A 336 -1.61 19.93 20.19
N ARG A 337 -1.44 19.63 18.90
CA ARG A 337 -2.46 19.78 17.87
C ARG A 337 -2.57 18.52 17.03
N VAL A 338 -3.76 18.32 16.48
CA VAL A 338 -3.99 17.31 15.43
C VAL A 338 -3.01 17.57 14.27
N GLY A 339 -2.29 16.53 13.86
CA GLY A 339 -1.27 16.55 12.82
C GLY A 339 0.18 16.55 13.33
N ASP A 340 0.41 16.93 14.60
CA ASP A 340 1.76 16.94 15.19
C ASP A 340 2.36 15.53 15.19
N LYS A 341 3.59 15.39 14.73
CA LYS A 341 4.30 14.10 14.74
C LYS A 341 5.03 13.95 16.06
N VAL A 342 4.62 12.98 16.86
CA VAL A 342 5.24 12.61 18.13
C VAL A 342 6.61 11.98 17.87
N VAL A 343 7.67 12.43 18.53
CA VAL A 343 9.03 11.87 18.37
C VAL A 343 9.50 11.08 19.58
N ALA A 344 8.80 11.18 20.73
CA ALA A 344 9.02 10.35 21.90
C ALA A 344 7.66 9.91 22.48
N ASN A 345 7.58 8.73 23.09
CA ASN A 345 6.33 8.22 23.65
C ASN A 345 5.69 9.25 24.61
N ILE A 346 4.40 9.52 24.39
CA ILE A 346 3.55 10.20 25.36
C ILE A 346 3.11 9.16 26.37
N GLU A 347 3.53 9.33 27.61
CA GLU A 347 3.26 8.41 28.70
C GLU A 347 2.42 9.08 29.78
N SER A 348 1.54 8.32 30.41
CA SER A 348 0.90 8.73 31.65
C SER A 348 1.88 8.68 32.83
N GLN A 349 1.52 9.30 33.95
CA GLN A 349 2.37 9.34 35.15
C GLN A 349 2.70 7.93 35.70
N ASP A 350 1.79 6.97 35.55
CA ASP A 350 1.98 5.56 35.91
C ASP A 350 2.81 4.76 34.87
N GLY A 351 3.32 5.41 33.82
CA GLY A 351 4.22 4.82 32.84
C GLY A 351 3.53 4.05 31.70
N GLN A 352 2.20 4.16 31.57
CA GLN A 352 1.51 3.59 30.41
C GLN A 352 1.69 4.48 29.18
N ILE A 353 1.95 3.88 28.03
CA ILE A 353 2.08 4.60 26.76
C ILE A 353 0.69 5.01 26.27
N VAL A 354 0.44 6.32 26.21
CA VAL A 354 -0.79 6.92 25.67
C VAL A 354 -0.72 7.00 24.15
N VAL A 355 0.40 7.52 23.63
CA VAL A 355 0.72 7.62 22.20
C VAL A 355 2.22 7.33 21.98
N ALA A 356 2.55 6.32 21.19
CA ALA A 356 3.91 5.98 20.81
C ALA A 356 4.55 6.99 19.83
N ALA A 357 5.88 7.11 19.89
CA ALA A 357 6.70 7.87 18.95
C ALA A 357 6.47 7.45 17.49
N GLY A 358 6.69 8.39 16.56
CA GLY A 358 6.52 8.22 15.11
C GLY A 358 5.11 8.49 14.58
N ASN A 359 4.10 8.62 15.45
CA ASN A 359 2.72 8.85 15.04
C ASN A 359 2.37 10.33 14.90
N ARG A 360 1.44 10.62 13.99
CA ARG A 360 0.77 11.93 13.95
C ARG A 360 -0.44 11.90 14.87
N ILE A 361 -0.61 12.94 15.67
CA ILE A 361 -1.75 13.12 16.54
C ILE A 361 -3.03 13.18 15.69
N SER A 362 -3.94 12.22 15.86
CA SER A 362 -5.28 12.22 15.28
C SER A 362 -6.28 12.87 16.26
N PRO A 363 -7.51 13.23 15.84
CA PRO A 363 -8.55 13.68 16.77
C PRO A 363 -8.81 12.68 17.90
N THR A 364 -8.83 11.39 17.58
CA THR A 364 -9.01 10.30 18.57
C THR A 364 -7.85 10.23 19.57
N PHE A 365 -6.61 10.46 19.11
CA PHE A 365 -5.47 10.56 20.01
C PHE A 365 -5.54 11.80 20.90
N MET A 366 -6.01 12.94 20.39
CA MET A 366 -6.24 14.13 21.24
C MET A 366 -7.24 13.83 22.36
N GLU A 367 -8.39 13.22 22.04
CA GLU A 367 -9.37 12.82 23.04
C GLU A 367 -8.78 11.88 24.09
N LYS A 368 -8.02 10.85 23.65
CA LYS A 368 -7.35 9.91 24.56
C LYS A 368 -6.33 10.62 25.46
N ILE A 369 -5.55 11.55 24.92
CA ILE A 369 -4.57 12.37 25.66
C ILE A 369 -5.29 13.23 26.69
N GLU A 370 -6.38 13.91 26.32
CA GLU A 370 -7.14 14.79 27.21
C GLU A 370 -7.79 14.02 28.37
N VAL A 371 -8.41 12.88 28.07
CA VAL A 371 -8.98 11.98 29.09
C VAL A 371 -7.90 11.45 30.02
N THR A 372 -6.77 11.01 29.48
CA THR A 372 -5.67 10.47 30.30
C THR A 372 -5.01 11.56 31.14
N ALA A 373 -4.80 12.75 30.58
CA ALA A 373 -4.28 13.90 31.32
C ALA A 373 -5.17 14.29 32.50
N SER A 374 -6.49 14.19 32.33
CA SER A 374 -7.48 14.50 33.37
C SER A 374 -7.55 13.43 34.47
N LEU A 375 -7.43 12.14 34.12
CA LEU A 375 -7.60 11.03 35.05
C LEU A 375 -6.31 10.59 35.75
N LYS A 376 -5.21 10.50 34.99
CA LYS A 376 -3.93 9.92 35.44
C LYS A 376 -2.76 10.90 35.38
N GLY A 377 -2.91 12.01 34.65
CA GLY A 377 -1.82 12.90 34.32
C GLY A 377 -0.90 12.33 33.23
N ILE A 378 -0.26 13.22 32.48
CA ILE A 378 0.72 12.88 31.43
C ILE A 378 2.10 13.40 31.86
N LYS A 379 3.16 12.68 31.48
CA LYS A 379 4.54 13.13 31.65
C LYS A 379 4.82 14.28 30.66
N GLU A 380 5.20 15.43 31.17
CA GLU A 380 5.56 16.61 30.38
C GLU A 380 7.05 16.95 30.51
N PRO A 381 7.69 17.56 29.49
CA PRO A 381 7.11 17.95 28.20
C PRO A 381 6.95 16.77 27.23
N VAL A 382 5.98 16.87 26.31
CA VAL A 382 5.82 15.94 25.19
C VAL A 382 6.72 16.38 24.04
N TYR A 383 7.39 15.46 23.36
CA TYR A 383 8.30 15.79 22.27
C TYR A 383 7.66 15.54 20.90
N ILE A 384 7.64 16.57 20.05
CA ILE A 384 7.15 16.53 18.67
C ILE A 384 8.25 16.93 17.67
N GLU A 385 8.07 16.56 16.39
CA GLU A 385 8.97 16.93 15.29
C GLU A 385 8.86 18.44 15.01
N LYS A 386 10.00 19.15 14.98
CA LYS A 386 10.06 20.56 14.59
C LYS A 386 9.54 20.74 13.17
N THR A 387 8.31 21.24 13.02
CA THR A 387 7.81 21.68 11.72
C THR A 387 8.54 22.96 11.30
N GLY A 388 9.29 22.93 10.19
CA GLY A 388 9.73 24.13 9.49
C GLY A 388 8.55 24.98 8.99
N PRO A 389 8.78 26.16 8.37
CA PRO A 389 7.75 27.16 8.07
C PRO A 389 6.82 26.78 6.89
N ALA A 390 6.26 25.56 6.89
CA ALA A 390 5.23 25.09 5.96
C ALA A 390 3.82 25.10 6.59
N ARG A 391 3.60 25.93 7.62
CA ARG A 391 2.37 25.99 8.43
C ARG A 391 1.17 26.71 7.77
N GLN A 392 1.13 26.91 6.45
CA GLN A 392 0.06 27.71 5.84
C GLN A 392 -0.82 27.05 4.77
N GLU A 393 -0.52 25.87 4.22
CA GLU A 393 -1.30 25.36 3.08
C GLU A 393 -2.26 24.19 3.36
N GLU A 394 -2.07 23.39 4.41
CA GLU A 394 -2.93 22.19 4.62
C GLU A 394 -4.17 22.41 5.51
N ALA A 395 -4.39 23.62 6.04
CA ALA A 395 -5.61 23.93 6.81
C ALA A 395 -6.81 24.36 5.93
N LYS A 396 -6.73 24.19 4.60
CA LYS A 396 -7.79 24.59 3.65
C LYS A 396 -8.11 23.56 2.55
N ALA A 397 -7.71 22.29 2.70
CA ALA A 397 -8.07 21.24 1.74
C ALA A 397 -9.03 20.23 2.36
#